data_AF-A0A1I3TV32-F1
#
_entry.id   AF-A0A1I3TV32-F1
#
_cell.length_a   1.000
_cell.length_b   1.000
_cell.length_c   1.000
_cell.angle_alpha   90.00
_cell.angle_beta   90.00
_cell.angle_gamma   90.00
#
_symmetry.space_group_name_H-M   'P 1'
#
loop_
_entity.id
_entity.type
_entity.pdbx_description
1 polymer ?
#
loop_
_entity_poly.entity_id
_entity_poly.type
_entity_poly.pdbx_seq_one_letter_code
_entity_poly.pdbx_strand_id
1 'polypeptide(L)'
;MTDQHRTHPLREAREDSRTARTVPDTPQTRSPAYRLAFADEDFLCRDDLRPVRLQLELLKTGLLMDEAEVESTVVLFGGARIPRPADKATARTETLRALSQQYDEARRFAKLVTEHSMAASGGRRNVIVTGGGPGVMEAGNRGAADAGGRSIGLNIVLPHEQAPNEYVTPELSFNFHYFAIRKMHFLMRASAICVFPGGFGTLDELFEALTLIQTGRMERVPVLLFGESFWRSIVNWDALEEAGTIGADDLALFRFVETAEDAIELIENWPLPRTRREFHR
;
A
#
# COMPACT_ATOMS: atom_id res chain seq x y z
N MET A 1 -15.55 17.40 -13.94
CA MET A 1 -16.39 16.99 -15.08
C MET A 1 -17.80 17.50 -14.87
N THR A 2 -18.31 18.34 -15.77
CA THR A 2 -19.73 18.68 -15.88
C THR A 2 -20.44 17.51 -16.55
N ASP A 3 -21.20 16.75 -15.77
CA ASP A 3 -21.97 15.59 -16.22
C ASP A 3 -23.20 16.06 -17.01
N GLN A 4 -23.05 16.23 -18.33
CA GLN A 4 -24.09 16.80 -19.20
C GLN A 4 -25.05 15.77 -19.81
N HIS A 5 -25.00 14.50 -19.41
CA HIS A 5 -25.96 13.49 -19.88
C HIS A 5 -26.45 12.60 -18.73
N ARG A 6 -27.47 13.04 -17.97
CA ARG A 6 -28.17 12.17 -17.01
C ARG A 6 -29.57 11.81 -17.46
N THR A 7 -29.87 10.51 -17.38
CA THR A 7 -31.14 9.85 -17.71
C THR A 7 -31.92 9.38 -16.47
N HIS A 8 -31.47 9.71 -15.25
CA HIS A 8 -32.05 9.20 -14.01
C HIS A 8 -33.10 10.15 -13.40
N PRO A 9 -34.28 9.66 -12.98
CA PRO A 9 -35.40 10.53 -12.56
C PRO A 9 -35.30 11.10 -11.14
N LEU A 10 -34.42 10.59 -10.27
CA LEU A 10 -34.24 11.08 -8.89
C LEU A 10 -33.19 12.21 -8.79
N ARG A 11 -33.39 13.13 -7.83
CA ARG A 11 -32.51 14.27 -7.53
C ARG A 11 -31.13 13.86 -7.02
N GLU A 12 -30.17 14.79 -7.07
CA GLU A 12 -28.80 14.57 -6.62
C GLU A 12 -28.62 14.82 -5.10
N ALA A 13 -27.82 13.98 -4.43
CA ALA A 13 -27.49 14.16 -3.02
C ALA A 13 -26.84 15.53 -2.70
N ARG A 14 -26.02 16.06 -3.62
CA ARG A 14 -25.41 17.40 -3.48
C ARG A 14 -26.45 18.52 -3.58
N GLU A 15 -27.50 18.32 -4.37
CA GLU A 15 -28.60 19.29 -4.50
C GLU A 15 -29.39 19.36 -3.19
N ASP A 16 -29.80 18.21 -2.66
CA ASP A 16 -30.53 18.15 -1.38
C ASP A 16 -29.68 18.69 -0.22
N SER A 17 -28.37 18.43 -0.21
CA SER A 17 -27.44 19.02 0.78
C SER A 17 -27.40 20.54 0.73
N ARG A 18 -27.49 21.13 -0.47
CA ARG A 18 -27.56 22.59 -0.62
C ARG A 18 -28.91 23.11 -0.17
N THR A 19 -30.00 22.47 -0.58
CA THR A 19 -31.37 22.86 -0.19
C THR A 19 -31.58 22.79 1.32
N ALA A 20 -31.07 21.74 1.99
CA ALA A 20 -31.18 21.58 3.44
C ALA A 20 -30.49 22.72 4.23
N ARG A 21 -29.53 23.43 3.64
CA ARG A 21 -28.86 24.60 4.27
C ARG A 21 -29.65 25.90 4.13
N THR A 22 -30.66 25.95 3.27
CA THR A 22 -31.43 27.16 2.98
C THR A 22 -32.84 27.14 3.59
N VAL A 23 -33.19 26.10 4.35
CA VAL A 23 -34.49 26.00 5.02
C VAL A 23 -34.59 27.00 6.19
N PRO A 24 -35.81 27.46 6.54
CA PRO A 24 -36.00 28.34 7.69
C PRO A 24 -35.42 27.77 8.98
N ASP A 25 -34.86 28.64 9.80
CA ASP A 25 -34.28 28.27 11.08
C ASP A 25 -35.38 28.09 12.14
N THR A 26 -35.55 26.86 12.61
CA THR A 26 -36.60 26.43 13.54
C THR A 26 -36.00 25.45 14.55
N PRO A 27 -36.66 25.21 15.71
CA PRO A 27 -36.21 24.18 16.64
C PRO A 27 -36.04 22.79 16.00
N GLN A 28 -36.86 22.44 15.02
CA GLN A 28 -36.81 21.18 14.28
C GLN A 28 -35.60 21.13 13.34
N THR A 29 -35.37 22.20 12.55
CA THR A 29 -34.27 22.24 11.57
C THR A 29 -32.88 22.34 12.23
N ARG A 30 -32.82 22.73 13.51
CA ARG A 30 -31.59 22.66 14.34
C ARG A 30 -31.31 21.28 14.93
N SER A 31 -32.30 20.39 14.98
CA SER A 31 -32.15 19.06 15.59
C SER A 31 -31.20 18.18 14.77
N PRO A 32 -30.27 17.42 15.41
CA PRO A 32 -29.47 16.43 14.70
C PRO A 32 -30.31 15.43 13.90
N ALA A 33 -31.51 15.08 14.39
CA ALA A 33 -32.43 14.17 13.71
C ALA A 33 -32.97 14.69 12.36
N TYR A 34 -32.86 15.99 12.09
CA TYR A 34 -33.28 16.59 10.83
C TYR A 34 -32.15 16.63 9.78
N ARG A 35 -30.89 16.39 10.20
CA ARG A 35 -29.75 16.42 9.28
C ARG A 35 -29.84 15.25 8.29
N LEU A 36 -29.38 15.48 7.06
CA LEU A 36 -29.27 14.43 6.05
C LEU A 36 -28.19 13.43 6.47
N ALA A 37 -28.54 12.15 6.60
CA ALA A 37 -27.65 11.13 7.15
C ALA A 37 -26.29 11.02 6.45
N PHE A 38 -26.23 11.17 5.13
CA PHE A 38 -24.99 11.10 4.34
C PHE A 38 -24.11 12.37 4.44
N ALA A 39 -24.62 13.43 5.08
CA ALA A 39 -23.94 14.70 5.29
C ALA A 39 -23.82 15.07 6.78
N ASP A 40 -24.19 14.15 7.69
CA ASP A 40 -24.11 14.33 9.13
C ASP A 40 -22.87 13.60 9.67
N GLU A 41 -21.81 14.35 9.92
CA GLU A 41 -20.53 13.83 10.41
C GLU A 41 -20.69 13.13 11.77
N ASP A 42 -21.47 13.71 12.68
CA ASP A 42 -21.72 13.13 14.01
C ASP A 42 -22.36 11.74 13.89
N PHE A 43 -23.34 11.59 12.98
CA PHE A 43 -23.98 10.31 12.70
C PHE A 43 -23.01 9.32 12.05
N LEU A 44 -22.28 9.77 11.03
CA LEU A 44 -21.31 8.94 10.30
C LEU A 44 -20.13 8.50 11.17
N CYS A 45 -19.83 9.18 12.29
CA CYS A 45 -18.76 8.83 13.22
C CYS A 45 -19.21 7.92 14.39
N ARG A 46 -20.51 7.62 14.53
CA ARG A 46 -21.02 6.69 15.57
C ARG A 46 -20.45 5.28 15.42
N ASP A 47 -20.32 4.54 16.50
CA ASP A 47 -19.84 3.15 16.45
C ASP A 47 -20.72 2.24 15.57
N ASP A 48 -22.04 2.47 15.57
CA ASP A 48 -23.00 1.73 14.75
C ASP A 48 -22.69 1.80 13.24
N LEU A 49 -22.05 2.89 12.79
CA LEU A 49 -21.75 3.18 11.39
C LEU A 49 -20.33 2.73 10.99
N ARG A 50 -19.61 2.02 11.86
CA ARG A 50 -18.29 1.44 11.55
C ARG A 50 -18.29 0.61 10.25
N PRO A 51 -19.30 -0.26 9.98
CA PRO A 51 -19.34 -1.01 8.72
C PRO A 51 -19.43 -0.11 7.48
N VAL A 52 -20.15 1.01 7.57
CA VAL A 52 -20.26 2.00 6.48
C VAL A 52 -18.92 2.72 6.28
N ARG A 53 -18.23 3.10 7.36
CA ARG A 53 -16.89 3.71 7.26
C ARG A 53 -15.85 2.76 6.64
N LEU A 54 -15.87 1.48 7.03
CA LEU A 54 -15.02 0.45 6.42
C LEU A 54 -15.31 0.31 4.91
N GLN A 55 -16.59 0.29 4.52
CA GLN A 55 -16.99 0.25 3.12
C GLN A 55 -16.51 1.48 2.35
N LEU A 56 -16.61 2.67 2.93
CA LEU A 56 -16.15 3.91 2.30
C LEU A 56 -14.64 3.91 2.07
N GLU A 57 -13.82 3.44 3.02
CA GLU A 57 -12.37 3.35 2.82
C GLU A 57 -11.99 2.36 1.72
N LEU A 58 -12.67 1.21 1.67
CA LEU A 58 -12.45 0.21 0.63
C LEU A 58 -12.84 0.76 -0.75
N LEU A 59 -14.01 1.38 -0.87
CA LEU A 59 -14.54 1.87 -2.14
C LEU A 59 -13.78 3.09 -2.66
N LYS A 60 -13.53 4.10 -1.80
CA LYS A 60 -12.91 5.36 -2.24
C LYS A 60 -11.54 5.12 -2.87
N THR A 61 -10.71 4.32 -2.23
CA THR A 61 -9.36 4.03 -2.74
C THR A 61 -9.44 3.21 -4.03
N GLY A 62 -10.28 2.17 -4.06
CA GLY A 62 -10.47 1.34 -5.24
C GLY A 62 -10.91 2.15 -6.47
N LEU A 63 -11.97 2.96 -6.30
CA LEU A 63 -12.53 3.79 -7.37
C LEU A 63 -11.52 4.80 -7.92
N LEU A 64 -10.80 5.50 -7.05
CA LEU A 64 -9.82 6.50 -7.49
C LEU A 64 -8.60 5.86 -8.17
N MET A 65 -8.19 4.66 -7.76
CA MET A 65 -7.17 3.89 -8.49
C MET A 65 -7.67 3.43 -9.86
N ASP A 66 -8.94 3.02 -9.98
CA ASP A 66 -9.54 2.63 -11.25
C ASP A 66 -9.70 3.82 -12.20
N GLU A 67 -10.15 4.98 -11.70
CA GLU A 67 -10.20 6.25 -12.46
C GLU A 67 -8.82 6.69 -12.95
N ALA A 68 -7.77 6.40 -12.18
CA ALA A 68 -6.38 6.62 -12.57
C ALA A 68 -5.80 5.48 -13.44
N GLU A 69 -6.60 4.49 -13.82
CA GLU A 69 -6.18 3.35 -14.67
C GLU A 69 -4.99 2.56 -14.08
N VAL A 70 -4.95 2.39 -12.75
CA VAL A 70 -3.94 1.54 -12.08
C VAL A 70 -4.39 0.08 -12.14
N GLU A 71 -3.73 -0.68 -13.02
CA GLU A 71 -4.01 -2.10 -13.27
C GLU A 71 -3.29 -3.02 -12.28
N SER A 72 -2.03 -2.71 -11.94
CA SER A 72 -1.26 -3.46 -10.94
C SER A 72 -0.21 -2.59 -10.26
N THR A 73 0.30 -3.08 -9.13
CA THR A 73 1.22 -2.36 -8.26
C THR A 73 2.40 -3.22 -7.83
N VAL A 74 3.56 -2.60 -7.65
CA VAL A 74 4.70 -3.21 -6.96
C VAL A 74 4.79 -2.58 -5.59
N VAL A 75 4.63 -3.41 -4.57
CA VAL A 75 4.54 -2.97 -3.17
C VAL A 75 5.94 -2.83 -2.58
N LEU A 76 6.24 -1.68 -1.97
CA LEU A 76 7.47 -1.45 -1.23
C LEU A 76 7.18 -1.27 0.26
N PHE A 77 7.65 -2.23 1.05
CA PHE A 77 7.68 -2.17 2.51
C PHE A 77 9.09 -1.94 3.02
N GLY A 78 9.23 -1.20 4.12
CA GLY A 78 10.53 -1.03 4.76
C GLY A 78 10.51 -0.02 5.90
N GLY A 79 11.66 0.16 6.54
CA GLY A 79 11.80 0.99 7.72
C GLY A 79 11.57 2.48 7.44
N ALA A 80 10.55 3.06 8.09
CA ALA A 80 10.30 4.51 8.09
C ALA A 80 11.43 5.35 8.71
N ARG A 81 12.36 4.69 9.42
CA ARG A 81 13.47 5.34 10.15
C ARG A 81 14.79 5.28 9.39
N ILE A 82 14.84 4.59 8.25
CA ILE A 82 16.07 4.50 7.45
C ILE A 82 16.36 5.90 6.89
N PRO A 83 17.53 6.49 7.19
CA PRO A 83 17.83 7.86 6.78
C PRO A 83 18.18 7.91 5.30
N ARG A 84 17.87 9.06 4.68
CA ARG A 84 18.43 9.43 3.38
C ARG A 84 19.95 9.45 3.47
N PRO A 85 20.68 9.20 2.37
CA PRO A 85 22.14 9.26 2.36
C PRO A 85 22.69 10.60 2.87
N ALA A 86 22.04 11.70 2.51
CA ALA A 86 22.39 13.05 2.98
C ALA A 86 22.25 13.21 4.51
N ASP A 87 21.33 12.47 5.13
CA ASP A 87 21.02 12.54 6.56
C ASP A 87 21.65 11.37 7.34
N LYS A 88 22.51 10.56 6.71
CA LYS A 88 23.13 9.36 7.30
C LYS A 88 23.83 9.64 8.64
N ALA A 89 24.41 10.83 8.79
CA ALA A 89 25.06 11.27 10.03
C ALA A 89 24.08 11.37 11.23
N THR A 90 22.78 11.62 10.97
CA THR A 90 21.74 11.79 11.99
C THR A 90 21.17 10.47 12.53
N ALA A 91 21.62 9.33 11.99
CA ALA A 91 21.17 8.02 12.41
C ALA A 91 21.45 7.77 13.90
N ARG A 92 20.46 7.22 14.61
CA ARG A 92 20.54 6.95 16.06
C ARG A 92 21.54 5.85 16.45
N THR A 93 21.90 4.98 15.51
CA THR A 93 22.77 3.82 15.73
C THR A 93 23.60 3.57 14.48
N GLU A 94 24.77 2.95 14.62
CA GLU A 94 25.61 2.58 13.46
C GLU A 94 24.92 1.58 12.53
N THR A 95 24.15 0.63 13.08
CA THR A 95 23.38 -0.32 12.25
C THR A 95 22.35 0.40 11.37
N LEU A 96 21.57 1.32 11.95
CA LEU A 96 20.63 2.16 11.19
C LEU A 96 21.34 3.04 10.16
N ARG A 97 22.54 3.53 10.49
CA ARG A 97 23.38 4.27 9.56
C ARG A 97 23.76 3.41 8.35
N ALA A 98 24.20 2.17 8.58
CA ALA A 98 24.56 1.24 7.52
C ALA A 98 23.37 0.93 6.61
N LEU A 99 22.15 0.83 7.16
CA LEU A 99 20.92 0.64 6.39
C LEU A 99 20.57 1.81 5.45
N SER A 100 21.24 2.96 5.54
CA SER A 100 21.03 4.06 4.59
C SER A 100 21.26 3.65 3.13
N GLN A 101 22.12 2.66 2.88
CA GLN A 101 22.30 2.10 1.53
C GLN A 101 21.00 1.50 0.95
N GLN A 102 20.12 0.99 1.80
CA GLN A 102 18.82 0.43 1.39
C GLN A 102 17.86 1.53 0.92
N TYR A 103 18.06 2.78 1.32
CA TYR A 103 17.32 3.91 0.76
C TYR A 103 17.67 4.09 -0.71
N ASP A 104 18.97 4.11 -1.05
CA ASP A 104 19.41 4.26 -2.44
C ASP A 104 18.97 3.08 -3.29
N GLU A 105 19.04 1.86 -2.73
CA GLU A 105 18.59 0.67 -3.43
C GLU A 105 17.09 0.67 -3.68
N ALA A 106 16.26 1.05 -2.70
CA ALA A 106 14.82 1.19 -2.87
C ALA A 106 14.46 2.24 -3.93
N ARG A 107 15.18 3.36 -3.95
CA ARG A 107 15.01 4.42 -4.95
C ARG A 107 15.40 3.94 -6.35
N ARG A 108 16.54 3.23 -6.48
CA ARG A 108 17.00 2.65 -7.74
C ARG A 108 16.01 1.61 -8.26
N PHE A 109 15.58 0.68 -7.41
CA PHE A 109 14.59 -0.33 -7.74
C PHE A 109 13.28 0.28 -8.23
N ALA A 110 12.72 1.23 -7.48
CA ALA A 110 11.47 1.89 -7.86
C ALA A 110 11.59 2.65 -9.19
N LYS A 111 12.75 3.27 -9.46
CA LYS A 111 13.04 3.92 -10.73
C LYS A 111 13.01 2.91 -11.88
N LEU A 112 13.73 1.78 -11.77
CA LEU A 112 13.77 0.76 -12.81
C LEU A 112 12.39 0.12 -13.07
N VAL A 113 11.66 -0.23 -12.00
CA VAL A 113 10.29 -0.75 -12.12
C VAL A 113 9.40 0.23 -12.87
N THR A 114 9.54 1.52 -12.57
CA THR A 114 8.73 2.58 -13.19
C THR A 114 9.11 2.77 -14.66
N GLU A 115 10.39 2.76 -15.02
CA GLU A 115 10.83 2.82 -16.41
C GLU A 115 10.28 1.64 -17.23
N HIS A 116 10.34 0.41 -16.69
CA HIS A 116 9.75 -0.77 -17.33
C HIS A 116 8.22 -0.66 -17.43
N SER A 117 7.55 -0.20 -16.38
CA SER A 117 6.10 0.04 -16.37
C SER A 117 5.66 1.04 -17.45
N MET A 118 6.39 2.16 -17.57
CA MET A 118 6.13 3.19 -18.55
C MET A 118 6.31 2.65 -19.96
N ALA A 119 7.39 1.93 -20.23
CA ALA A 119 7.64 1.31 -21.53
C ALA A 119 6.60 0.24 -21.92
N ALA A 120 6.17 -0.58 -20.96
CA ALA A 120 5.32 -1.75 -21.22
C ALA A 120 3.80 -1.47 -21.12
N SER A 121 3.38 -0.39 -20.48
CA SER A 121 1.95 -0.12 -20.20
C SER A 121 1.55 1.34 -20.14
N GLY A 122 2.50 2.26 -20.35
CA GLY A 122 2.27 3.70 -20.15
C GLY A 122 2.10 4.08 -18.67
N GLY A 123 2.65 3.31 -17.73
CA GLY A 123 2.55 3.61 -16.30
C GLY A 123 1.25 3.13 -15.64
N ARG A 124 0.59 2.12 -16.22
CA ARG A 124 -0.67 1.55 -15.71
C ARG A 124 -0.47 0.27 -14.90
N ARG A 125 0.54 -0.53 -15.23
CA ARG A 125 0.93 -1.75 -14.49
C ARG A 125 2.16 -1.50 -13.64
N ASN A 126 2.35 -2.26 -12.56
CA ASN A 126 3.53 -2.19 -11.69
C ASN A 126 3.78 -0.78 -11.14
N VAL A 127 2.72 -0.02 -10.86
CA VAL A 127 2.83 1.30 -10.25
C VAL A 127 3.38 1.13 -8.83
N ILE A 128 4.38 1.91 -8.45
CA ILE A 128 4.97 1.82 -7.10
C ILE A 128 3.94 2.23 -6.05
N VAL A 129 3.72 1.36 -5.06
CA VAL A 129 2.86 1.64 -3.91
C VAL A 129 3.63 1.48 -2.61
N THR A 130 3.51 2.47 -1.73
CA THR A 130 4.17 2.47 -0.42
C THR A 130 3.19 2.93 0.67
N GLY A 131 3.62 2.90 1.93
CA GLY A 131 2.84 3.49 3.03
C GLY A 131 2.86 5.02 3.10
N GLY A 132 3.52 5.70 2.16
CA GLY A 132 3.53 7.16 2.03
C GLY A 132 4.32 7.92 3.09
N GLY A 133 5.04 7.22 3.98
CA GLY A 133 5.89 7.83 5.01
C GLY A 133 7.33 8.10 4.56
N PRO A 134 8.23 8.47 5.48
CA PRO A 134 9.65 8.67 5.23
C PRO A 134 10.42 7.35 5.06
N GLY A 135 11.74 7.44 4.83
CA GLY A 135 12.63 6.29 4.72
C GLY A 135 12.43 5.50 3.44
N VAL A 136 12.36 4.18 3.51
CA VAL A 136 12.19 3.32 2.31
C VAL A 136 10.94 3.68 1.51
N MET A 137 9.85 4.05 2.19
CA MET A 137 8.60 4.44 1.53
C MET A 137 8.83 5.68 0.65
N GLU A 138 9.46 6.72 1.21
CA GLU A 138 9.85 7.91 0.45
C GLU A 138 10.82 7.57 -0.68
N ALA A 139 11.82 6.72 -0.44
CA ALA A 139 12.76 6.29 -1.48
C ALA A 139 12.03 5.66 -2.68
N GLY A 140 11.05 4.80 -2.42
CA GLY A 140 10.22 4.17 -3.43
C GLY A 140 9.41 5.21 -4.23
N ASN A 141 8.67 6.07 -3.54
CA ASN A 141 7.89 7.12 -4.21
C ASN A 141 8.79 8.07 -5.03
N ARG A 142 9.96 8.42 -4.49
CA ARG A 142 10.95 9.27 -5.15
C ARG A 142 11.54 8.62 -6.38
N GLY A 143 11.88 7.33 -6.32
CA GLY A 143 12.42 6.59 -7.46
C GLY A 143 11.46 6.57 -8.65
N ALA A 144 10.17 6.37 -8.37
CA ALA A 144 9.12 6.48 -9.39
C ALA A 144 9.01 7.91 -9.97
N ALA A 145 9.07 8.93 -9.11
CA ALA A 145 9.05 10.32 -9.54
C ALA A 145 10.28 10.68 -10.39
N ASP A 146 11.47 10.17 -10.06
CA ASP A 146 12.69 10.38 -10.86
C ASP A 146 12.59 9.79 -12.28
N ALA A 147 11.78 8.74 -12.45
CA ALA A 147 11.47 8.15 -13.75
C ALA A 147 10.31 8.87 -14.50
N GLY A 148 9.73 9.91 -13.90
CA GLY A 148 8.58 10.62 -14.44
C GLY A 148 7.26 9.84 -14.37
N GLY A 149 7.21 8.75 -13.61
CA GLY A 149 6.01 7.96 -13.42
C GLY A 149 5.19 8.38 -12.21
N ARG A 150 4.06 7.68 -12.00
CA ARG A 150 3.16 7.89 -10.85
C ARG A 150 3.55 6.97 -9.70
N SER A 151 3.23 7.39 -8.48
CA SER A 151 3.40 6.54 -7.29
C SER A 151 2.27 6.76 -6.29
N ILE A 152 1.94 5.69 -5.56
CA ILE A 152 0.82 5.64 -4.63
C ILE A 152 1.35 5.72 -3.19
N GLY A 153 0.66 6.50 -2.37
CA GLY A 153 0.86 6.56 -0.92
C GLY A 153 -0.39 6.09 -0.19
N LEU A 154 -0.30 4.97 0.51
CA LEU A 154 -1.36 4.50 1.41
C LEU A 154 -0.99 4.92 2.83
N ASN A 155 -1.25 6.17 3.20
CA ASN A 155 -0.98 6.72 4.53
C ASN A 155 -2.00 6.22 5.57
N ILE A 156 -1.67 6.37 6.84
CA ILE A 156 -2.60 6.07 7.93
C ILE A 156 -2.51 7.15 9.01
N VAL A 157 -3.66 7.49 9.60
CA VAL A 157 -3.72 8.43 10.72
C VAL A 157 -3.03 7.83 11.94
N LEU A 158 -1.99 8.50 12.43
CA LEU A 158 -1.25 8.14 13.64
C LEU A 158 -1.22 9.33 14.62
N PRO A 159 -1.05 9.10 15.93
CA PRO A 159 -1.04 10.17 16.94
C PRO A 159 0.04 11.26 16.73
N HIS A 160 1.12 10.89 16.05
CA HIS A 160 2.13 11.83 15.58
C HIS A 160 2.07 11.82 14.06
N GLU A 161 1.37 12.82 13.51
CA GLU A 161 1.06 12.91 12.09
C GLU A 161 2.34 13.07 11.26
N GLN A 162 2.49 12.21 10.26
CA GLN A 162 3.48 12.39 9.21
C GLN A 162 2.70 12.81 7.98
N ALA A 163 2.94 14.04 7.49
CA ALA A 163 2.50 14.40 6.15
C ALA A 163 2.99 13.34 5.16
N PRO A 164 2.19 12.97 4.15
CA PRO A 164 2.67 12.10 3.10
C PRO A 164 3.95 12.70 2.50
N ASN A 165 4.90 11.83 2.13
CA ASN A 165 6.11 12.32 1.48
C ASN A 165 5.76 13.01 0.14
N GLU A 166 6.53 14.03 -0.21
CA GLU A 166 6.24 14.94 -1.34
C GLU A 166 6.35 14.28 -2.73
N TYR A 167 6.78 13.03 -2.80
CA TYR A 167 6.96 12.29 -4.05
C TYR A 167 5.76 11.40 -4.41
N VAL A 168 4.78 11.27 -3.51
CA VAL A 168 3.50 10.62 -3.81
C VAL A 168 2.75 11.45 -4.84
N THR A 169 2.17 10.81 -5.86
CA THR A 169 1.30 11.51 -6.82
C THR A 169 0.07 12.05 -6.07
N PRO A 170 -0.26 13.37 -6.14
CA PRO A 170 -1.31 13.96 -5.32
C PRO A 170 -2.67 13.26 -5.41
N GLU A 171 -3.08 12.84 -6.61
CA GLU A 171 -4.34 12.14 -6.86
C GLU A 171 -4.34 10.69 -6.34
N LEU A 172 -3.18 10.15 -5.97
CA LEU A 172 -2.95 8.79 -5.46
C LEU A 172 -2.41 8.79 -4.02
N SER A 173 -2.62 9.88 -3.29
CA SER A 173 -2.31 10.01 -1.87
C SER A 173 -3.56 9.71 -1.02
N PHE A 174 -3.64 8.49 -0.49
CA PHE A 174 -4.78 8.01 0.30
C PHE A 174 -4.45 8.04 1.79
N ASN A 175 -5.43 8.37 2.62
CA ASN A 175 -5.27 8.40 4.08
C ASN A 175 -6.33 7.51 4.74
N PHE A 176 -5.88 6.48 5.45
CA PHE A 176 -6.73 5.48 6.08
C PHE A 176 -6.89 5.73 7.59
N HIS A 177 -8.03 5.32 8.14
CA HIS A 177 -8.21 5.16 9.58
C HIS A 177 -8.02 3.70 10.00
N TYR A 178 -8.47 2.72 9.19
CA TYR A 178 -8.39 1.30 9.55
C TYR A 178 -7.19 0.60 8.91
N PHE A 179 -6.31 0.05 9.73
CA PHE A 179 -5.17 -0.77 9.27
C PHE A 179 -5.60 -1.90 8.34
N ALA A 180 -6.65 -2.65 8.68
CA ALA A 180 -7.08 -3.80 7.89
C ALA A 180 -7.41 -3.43 6.43
N ILE A 181 -8.12 -2.33 6.21
CA ILE A 181 -8.48 -1.90 4.85
C ILE A 181 -7.25 -1.39 4.09
N ARG A 182 -6.36 -0.67 4.77
CA ARG A 182 -5.07 -0.25 4.20
C ARG A 182 -4.24 -1.46 3.73
N LYS A 183 -4.14 -2.50 4.55
CA LYS A 183 -3.41 -3.73 4.22
C LYS A 183 -4.00 -4.46 3.03
N MET A 184 -5.33 -4.56 2.98
CA MET A 184 -6.02 -5.10 1.81
C MET A 184 -5.63 -4.35 0.53
N HIS A 185 -5.58 -3.01 0.56
CA HIS A 185 -5.21 -2.22 -0.62
C HIS A 185 -3.76 -2.38 -1.08
N PHE A 186 -2.82 -2.74 -0.20
CA PHE A 186 -1.48 -3.13 -0.65
C PHE A 186 -1.53 -4.39 -1.53
N LEU A 187 -2.36 -5.36 -1.17
CA LEU A 187 -2.32 -6.70 -1.77
C LEU A 187 -3.30 -6.89 -2.93
N MET A 188 -4.43 -6.17 -2.96
CA MET A 188 -5.48 -6.33 -3.97
C MET A 188 -5.00 -6.13 -5.41
N ARG A 189 -3.95 -5.33 -5.62
CA ARG A 189 -3.34 -5.06 -6.94
C ARG A 189 -1.87 -5.46 -7.01
N ALA A 190 -1.34 -6.16 -6.00
CA ALA A 190 0.07 -6.49 -5.95
C ALA A 190 0.43 -7.48 -7.06
N SER A 191 1.37 -7.09 -7.92
CA SER A 191 2.04 -8.00 -8.87
C SER A 191 3.40 -8.46 -8.34
N ALA A 192 3.97 -7.76 -7.36
CA ALA A 192 5.15 -8.15 -6.59
C ALA A 192 5.17 -7.41 -5.23
N ILE A 193 5.81 -8.02 -4.25
CA ILE A 193 5.99 -7.47 -2.89
C ILE A 193 7.49 -7.44 -2.60
N CYS A 194 8.02 -6.24 -2.37
CA CYS A 194 9.42 -5.98 -2.13
C CYS A 194 9.61 -5.41 -0.73
N VAL A 195 10.35 -6.12 0.11
CA VAL A 195 10.48 -5.84 1.53
C VAL A 195 11.93 -5.53 1.85
N PHE A 196 12.18 -4.28 2.20
CA PHE A 196 13.46 -3.78 2.68
C PHE A 196 13.55 -3.89 4.20
N PRO A 197 14.76 -3.80 4.78
CA PRO A 197 14.95 -3.83 6.23
C PRO A 197 14.03 -2.85 6.97
N GLY A 198 13.42 -3.31 8.06
CA GLY A 198 12.38 -2.55 8.74
C GLY A 198 12.06 -3.07 10.14
N GLY A 199 11.05 -2.46 10.76
CA GLY A 199 10.60 -2.80 12.12
C GLY A 199 9.29 -3.58 12.11
N PHE A 200 8.51 -3.43 13.19
CA PHE A 200 7.24 -4.16 13.36
C PHE A 200 6.26 -3.97 12.21
N GLY A 201 6.06 -2.76 11.70
CA GLY A 201 5.16 -2.56 10.56
C GLY A 201 5.60 -3.33 9.31
N THR A 202 6.90 -3.41 9.05
CA THR A 202 7.44 -4.17 7.92
C THR A 202 7.29 -5.68 8.11
N LEU A 203 7.54 -6.18 9.33
CA LEU A 203 7.35 -7.59 9.66
C LEU A 203 5.88 -8.00 9.60
N ASP A 204 4.98 -7.15 10.09
CA ASP A 204 3.53 -7.35 10.06
C ASP A 204 3.03 -7.55 8.62
N GLU A 205 3.40 -6.65 7.70
CA GLU A 205 3.04 -6.76 6.29
C GLU A 205 3.69 -7.98 5.60
N LEU A 206 4.96 -8.28 5.92
CA LEU A 206 5.65 -9.45 5.38
C LEU A 206 4.96 -10.75 5.77
N PHE A 207 4.71 -10.95 7.07
CA PHE A 207 4.08 -12.18 7.55
C PHE A 207 2.61 -12.29 7.13
N GLU A 208 1.89 -11.17 6.99
CA GLU A 208 0.55 -11.18 6.42
C GLU A 208 0.55 -11.66 4.97
N ALA A 209 1.42 -11.11 4.12
CA ALA A 209 1.55 -11.53 2.73
C ALA A 209 1.91 -13.02 2.61
N LEU A 210 2.93 -13.46 3.37
CA LEU A 210 3.34 -14.87 3.38
C LEU A 210 2.20 -15.78 3.84
N THR A 211 1.46 -15.41 4.89
CA THR A 211 0.32 -16.19 5.39
C THR A 211 -0.80 -16.29 4.37
N LEU A 212 -1.15 -15.19 3.69
CA LEU A 212 -2.20 -15.18 2.67
C LEU A 212 -1.83 -16.06 1.47
N ILE A 213 -0.57 -16.03 1.06
CA ILE A 213 -0.05 -16.88 -0.03
C ILE A 213 0.01 -18.34 0.41
N GLN A 214 0.55 -18.63 1.60
CA GLN A 214 0.65 -19.97 2.18
C GLN A 214 -0.72 -20.63 2.33
N THR A 215 -1.76 -19.88 2.71
CA THR A 215 -3.13 -20.39 2.88
C THR A 215 -3.94 -20.41 1.58
N GLY A 216 -3.39 -19.90 0.48
CA GLY A 216 -4.08 -19.83 -0.82
C GLY A 216 -5.22 -18.80 -0.87
N ARG A 217 -5.21 -17.82 0.04
CA ARG A 217 -6.15 -16.68 0.06
C ARG A 217 -5.70 -15.54 -0.87
N MET A 218 -4.46 -15.59 -1.35
CA MET A 218 -3.89 -14.70 -2.35
C MET A 218 -3.12 -15.54 -3.39
N GLU A 219 -3.06 -15.06 -4.63
CA GLU A 219 -2.19 -15.63 -5.66
C GLU A 219 -0.71 -15.55 -5.27
N ARG A 220 0.09 -16.49 -5.77
CA ARG A 220 1.54 -16.49 -5.54
C ARG A 220 2.19 -15.45 -6.45
N VAL A 221 2.50 -14.30 -5.86
CA VAL A 221 3.31 -13.22 -6.47
C VAL A 221 4.75 -13.28 -5.95
N PRO A 222 5.73 -12.66 -6.65
CA PRO A 222 7.08 -12.49 -6.13
C PRO A 222 7.07 -11.81 -4.76
N VAL A 223 7.69 -12.43 -3.77
CA VAL A 223 8.00 -11.83 -2.47
C VAL A 223 9.52 -11.74 -2.34
N LEU A 224 10.06 -10.53 -2.39
CA LEU A 224 11.50 -10.28 -2.45
C LEU A 224 11.96 -9.58 -1.18
N LEU A 225 12.94 -10.16 -0.50
CA LEU A 225 13.53 -9.64 0.73
C LEU A 225 14.90 -9.03 0.42
N PHE A 226 15.02 -7.71 0.51
CA PHE A 226 16.27 -7.00 0.25
C PHE A 226 17.22 -7.09 1.45
N GLY A 227 18.48 -7.43 1.18
CA GLY A 227 19.55 -7.51 2.18
C GLY A 227 19.44 -8.76 3.06
N GLU A 228 19.86 -9.91 2.53
CA GLU A 228 19.72 -11.24 3.16
C GLU A 228 20.26 -11.29 4.59
N SER A 229 21.43 -10.69 4.80
CA SER A 229 22.11 -10.67 6.10
C SER A 229 21.26 -10.06 7.22
N PHE A 230 20.46 -9.04 6.91
CA PHE A 230 19.54 -8.44 7.87
C PHE A 230 18.46 -9.44 8.28
N TRP A 231 17.78 -10.04 7.31
CA TRP A 231 16.66 -10.96 7.56
C TRP A 231 17.08 -12.21 8.30
N ARG A 232 18.21 -12.83 7.93
CA ARG A 232 18.75 -13.99 8.64
C ARG A 232 19.18 -13.68 10.08
N SER A 233 19.50 -12.43 10.38
CA SER A 233 19.84 -12.03 11.74
C SER A 233 18.63 -11.88 12.67
N ILE A 234 17.43 -11.67 12.12
CA ILE A 234 16.21 -11.41 12.90
C ILE A 234 15.16 -12.53 12.84
N VAL A 235 15.19 -13.36 11.79
CA VAL A 235 14.30 -14.52 11.63
C VAL A 235 15.13 -15.74 11.25
N ASN A 236 15.00 -16.80 12.05
CA ASN A 236 15.54 -18.11 11.72
C ASN A 236 14.45 -18.93 11.02
N TRP A 237 14.45 -18.91 9.69
CA TRP A 237 13.45 -19.57 8.86
C TRP A 237 13.55 -21.10 8.94
N ASP A 238 14.78 -21.63 8.98
CA ASP A 238 15.04 -23.06 9.09
C ASP A 238 14.49 -23.60 10.43
N ALA A 239 14.64 -22.83 11.52
CA ALA A 239 14.06 -23.21 12.81
C ALA A 239 12.52 -23.26 12.78
N LEU A 240 11.84 -22.43 11.97
CA LEU A 240 10.38 -22.49 11.82
C LEU A 240 9.95 -23.78 11.10
N GLU A 241 10.71 -24.19 10.09
CA GLU A 241 10.51 -25.45 9.37
C GLU A 241 10.83 -26.66 10.26
N GLU A 242 11.99 -26.67 10.91
CA GLU A 242 12.43 -27.74 11.82
C GLU A 242 11.44 -27.94 12.98
N ALA A 243 10.86 -26.85 13.49
CA ALA A 243 9.81 -26.89 14.51
C ALA A 243 8.46 -27.39 13.98
N GLY A 244 8.30 -27.57 12.66
CA GLY A 244 7.06 -27.98 12.00
C GLY A 244 5.98 -26.91 11.99
N THR A 245 6.34 -25.64 12.18
CA THR A 245 5.39 -24.51 12.19
C THR A 245 5.09 -23.96 10.80
N ILE A 246 5.95 -24.26 9.82
CA ILE A 246 5.76 -24.06 8.38
C ILE A 246 6.25 -25.30 7.63
N GLY A 247 5.83 -25.49 6.37
CA GLY A 247 6.35 -26.56 5.52
C GLY A 247 7.63 -26.15 4.78
N ALA A 248 8.43 -27.13 4.34
CA ALA A 248 9.65 -26.90 3.53
C ALA A 248 9.37 -26.04 2.28
N ASP A 249 8.25 -26.30 1.60
CA ASP A 249 7.82 -25.55 0.41
C ASP A 249 7.47 -24.08 0.72
N ASP A 250 7.20 -23.73 1.99
CA ASP A 250 6.87 -22.36 2.37
C ASP A 250 8.12 -21.46 2.35
N LEU A 251 9.32 -22.03 2.53
CA LEU A 251 10.59 -21.33 2.33
C LEU A 251 10.80 -20.91 0.87
N ALA A 252 10.08 -21.54 -0.07
CA ALA A 252 10.10 -21.15 -1.47
C ALA A 252 9.16 -19.97 -1.80
N LEU A 253 8.39 -19.45 -0.83
CA LEU A 253 7.46 -18.33 -1.06
C LEU A 253 8.16 -16.99 -1.27
N PHE A 254 9.40 -16.83 -0.78
CA PHE A 254 10.17 -15.61 -0.94
C PHE A 254 11.57 -15.89 -1.48
N ARG A 255 12.25 -14.84 -1.96
CA ARG A 255 13.68 -14.88 -2.35
C ARG A 255 14.40 -13.69 -1.74
N PHE A 256 15.67 -13.90 -1.40
CA PHE A 256 16.55 -12.79 -1.02
C PHE A 256 17.13 -12.14 -2.27
N VAL A 257 17.33 -10.83 -2.22
CA VAL A 257 17.95 -10.03 -3.28
C VAL A 257 18.87 -8.98 -2.64
N GLU A 258 19.94 -8.61 -3.35
CA GLU A 258 20.86 -7.57 -2.90
C GLU A 258 20.75 -6.30 -3.74
N THR A 259 20.34 -6.43 -5.01
CA THR A 259 20.24 -5.30 -5.94
C THR A 259 18.88 -5.18 -6.60
N ALA A 260 18.57 -3.98 -7.08
CA ALA A 260 17.41 -3.66 -7.89
C ALA A 260 17.35 -4.50 -9.16
N GLU A 261 18.50 -4.74 -9.80
CA GLU A 261 18.62 -5.56 -10.99
C GLU A 261 18.22 -7.02 -10.72
N ASP A 262 18.73 -7.62 -9.64
CA ASP A 262 18.36 -8.99 -9.24
C ASP A 262 16.84 -9.09 -9.00
N ALA A 263 16.26 -8.06 -8.38
CA ALA A 263 14.84 -8.01 -8.10
C ALA A 263 13.99 -7.91 -9.36
N ILE A 264 14.39 -7.09 -10.34
CA ILE A 264 13.72 -7.02 -11.64
C ILE A 264 13.78 -8.37 -12.36
N GLU A 265 14.96 -8.99 -12.42
CA GLU A 265 15.14 -10.28 -13.10
C GLU A 265 14.23 -11.35 -12.48
N LEU A 266 14.13 -11.40 -11.15
CA LEU A 266 13.26 -12.32 -10.45
C LEU A 266 11.78 -12.02 -10.64
N ILE A 267 11.36 -10.75 -10.72
CA ILE A 267 9.97 -10.38 -10.98
C ILE A 267 9.55 -10.84 -12.38
N GLU A 268 10.42 -10.67 -13.38
CA GLU A 268 10.14 -11.05 -14.77
C GLU A 268 10.14 -12.56 -14.98
N ASN A 269 11.01 -13.28 -14.26
CA ASN A 269 11.20 -14.73 -14.42
C ASN A 269 10.68 -15.54 -13.22
N TRP A 270 9.77 -14.96 -12.43
CA TRP A 270 9.26 -15.63 -11.24
C TRP A 270 8.61 -16.95 -11.64
N PRO A 271 9.01 -18.08 -11.04
CA PRO A 271 8.44 -19.37 -11.37
C PRO A 271 6.98 -19.37 -10.94
N LEU A 272 6.07 -19.15 -11.90
CA LEU A 272 4.64 -19.30 -11.67
C LEU A 272 4.40 -20.73 -11.19
N PRO A 273 3.83 -20.92 -9.98
CA PRO A 273 3.48 -22.25 -9.55
C PRO A 273 2.39 -22.79 -10.48
N ARG A 274 2.56 -24.03 -10.93
CA ARG A 274 1.41 -24.83 -11.36
C ARG A 274 0.40 -24.77 -10.22
N THR A 275 -0.79 -24.26 -10.50
CA THR A 275 -1.83 -23.97 -9.52
C THR A 275 -1.98 -25.09 -8.49
N ARG A 276 -2.12 -24.74 -7.21
CA ARG A 276 -2.32 -25.68 -6.07
C ARG A 276 -3.56 -26.59 -6.21
N ARG A 277 -4.38 -26.42 -7.25
CA ARG A 277 -5.45 -27.36 -7.66
C ARG A 277 -4.93 -28.77 -8.00
N GLU A 278 -3.62 -28.95 -8.19
CA GLU A 278 -3.04 -30.26 -8.56
C GLU A 278 -2.42 -31.04 -7.39
N PHE A 279 -2.22 -30.44 -6.20
CA PHE A 279 -1.56 -31.13 -5.07
C PHE A 279 -2.52 -31.90 -4.13
N HIS A 280 -3.83 -31.83 -4.36
CA HIS A 280 -4.85 -32.56 -3.60
C HIS A 280 -5.74 -33.47 -4.49
N ARG A 281 -5.16 -34.02 -5.57
CA ARG A 281 -5.74 -35.19 -6.25
C ARG A 281 -4.87 -36.42 -6.02
#